data_AF-A0A938GW43-F1
#
_entry.id   AF-A0A938GW43-F1
#
_cell.length_a   1.000
_cell.length_b   1.000
_cell.length_c   1.000
_cell.angle_alpha   90.00
_cell.angle_beta   90.00
_cell.angle_gamma   90.00
#
_symmetry.space_group_name_H-M   'P 1'
#
loop_
_entity.id
_entity.type
_entity.pdbx_description
1 polymer ?
#
loop_
_entity_poly.entity_id
_entity_poly.type
_entity_poly.pdbx_seq_one_letter_code
_entity_poly.pdbx_strand_id
1 'polypeptide(L)'
;MPRPLIRSIGSPTRSRSPASATNADWVAISGSPWISKSRTCSTTIRSSTTTPPCARPAATSPLPRASPRHTSSRCSRRVAIPSPPHCASERILPRPRPRASAMLRRLRLLSPWLAVLAGLLSSPVAAQESSRPPNFIVFLADDLGAEELGCYGHAEHQTPNLDRLAREGMRFETGYATPICSPTRVALLTGQYGFRTGWFNLIGSPYSPRPDSAAYDVGARLTFADVLKTRGYTTALTGKWQLSGEPATVIRDCGFDEYRMWAYTHNLPAGVRHTGGFEDKGKTKPARYWHPCIVENGKYLPTQPDNYGPDLCNEFAIDFMRRHRDRPFCLYYTSPLTHSPYLETPDPLHPGRRGPKGFKSNLAYLDHLMGRLVAAVDELGLKERTLILFIGDNGTAGRGKGEMTERGVRVPFIARGPGLVKAGV
;
A
#
# COMPACT_ATOMS: atom_id res chain seq x y z
N MET A 1 19.57 76.42 -19.40
CA MET A 1 18.58 77.39 -18.85
C MET A 1 17.23 76.65 -18.63
N PRO A 2 16.34 77.12 -17.74
CA PRO A 2 15.91 76.26 -16.62
C PRO A 2 14.39 75.92 -16.51
N ARG A 3 14.04 75.31 -15.35
CA ARG A 3 12.71 74.91 -14.84
C ARG A 3 11.68 76.07 -14.72
N PRO A 4 10.39 75.77 -14.43
CA PRO A 4 9.91 75.73 -13.03
C PRO A 4 9.28 74.35 -12.66
N LEU A 5 9.18 73.82 -11.42
CA LEU A 5 8.94 74.32 -10.04
C LEU A 5 7.46 74.58 -9.70
N ILE A 6 6.88 73.81 -8.76
CA ILE A 6 5.85 74.26 -7.77
C ILE A 6 5.69 73.26 -6.60
N ARG A 7 5.33 73.81 -5.43
CA ARG A 7 5.04 73.20 -4.12
C ARG A 7 3.92 74.03 -3.44
N SER A 8 3.12 73.55 -2.48
CA SER A 8 2.85 72.18 -1.99
C SER A 8 1.52 72.20 -1.19
N ILE A 9 1.54 71.93 0.13
CA ILE A 9 0.41 72.02 1.08
C ILE A 9 -0.67 70.92 0.88
N GLY A 10 -1.23 70.24 1.89
CA GLY A 10 -0.89 70.23 3.33
C GLY A 10 -2.07 69.91 4.26
N SER A 11 -2.22 68.65 4.68
CA SER A 11 -3.07 68.14 5.80
C SER A 11 -4.61 68.35 5.69
N PRO A 12 -5.41 67.54 6.41
CA PRO A 12 -5.73 67.87 7.81
C PRO A 12 -5.61 66.70 8.79
N THR A 13 -5.89 66.99 10.07
CA THR A 13 -5.60 66.16 11.25
C THR A 13 -6.85 65.50 11.88
N ARG A 14 -6.57 64.61 12.87
CA ARG A 14 -7.38 64.13 14.02
C ARG A 14 -8.10 62.79 13.84
N SER A 15 -8.30 61.96 14.87
CA SER A 15 -7.72 61.83 16.23
C SER A 15 -8.27 60.57 16.91
N ARG A 16 -7.53 59.92 17.82
CA ARG A 16 -8.11 59.24 19.01
C ARG A 16 -7.04 58.89 20.06
N SER A 17 -7.49 58.85 21.31
CA SER A 17 -6.69 58.79 22.55
C SER A 17 -6.73 57.39 23.23
N PRO A 18 -5.95 57.13 24.30
CA PRO A 18 -5.53 55.79 24.68
C PRO A 18 -6.25 55.17 25.90
N ALA A 19 -6.11 53.85 26.02
CA ALA A 19 -6.29 53.01 27.22
C ALA A 19 -5.74 51.60 26.85
N SER A 20 -5.30 50.71 27.73
CA SER A 20 -4.84 50.79 29.13
C SER A 20 -4.22 49.42 29.45
N ALA A 21 -2.93 49.34 29.79
CA ALA A 21 -2.28 48.06 30.11
C ALA A 21 -2.23 47.86 31.62
N THR A 22 -2.95 46.86 32.12
CA THR A 22 -2.92 46.43 33.53
C THR A 22 -2.10 45.15 33.68
N ASN A 23 -1.31 45.09 34.77
CA ASN A 23 -0.48 43.95 35.18
C ASN A 23 -1.30 42.75 35.71
N ALA A 24 -0.56 41.70 36.10
CA ALA A 24 -0.96 40.53 36.91
C ALA A 24 -1.71 39.41 36.16
N ASP A 25 -1.38 38.12 36.27
CA ASP A 25 -0.29 37.44 37.01
C ASP A 25 0.19 36.17 36.25
N TRP A 26 1.50 35.88 36.29
CA TRP A 26 2.04 34.56 35.95
C TRP A 26 2.61 33.90 37.20
N VAL A 27 1.84 32.98 37.79
CA VAL A 27 2.31 32.14 38.90
C VAL A 27 3.22 31.04 38.33
N ALA A 28 4.53 31.25 38.42
CA ALA A 28 5.52 30.22 38.17
C ALA A 28 5.67 29.33 39.42
N ILE A 29 5.28 28.06 39.33
CA ILE A 29 5.63 27.05 40.33
C ILE A 29 6.96 26.42 39.93
N SER A 30 7.99 26.67 40.73
CA SER A 30 9.33 26.11 40.58
C SER A 30 9.45 24.73 41.22
N GLY A 31 10.15 23.81 40.55
CA GLY A 31 10.41 22.44 41.01
C GLY A 31 11.78 21.96 40.52
N SER A 32 12.76 21.99 41.42
CA SER A 32 14.22 21.91 41.23
C SER A 32 14.82 20.89 40.24
N PRO A 33 16.01 21.18 39.67
CA PRO A 33 16.71 20.30 38.73
C PRO A 33 17.54 19.20 39.42
N TRP A 34 17.63 18.04 38.78
CA TRP A 34 18.58 16.99 39.16
C TRP A 34 19.92 17.17 38.43
N ILE A 35 20.95 17.58 39.18
CA ILE A 35 22.35 17.51 38.75
C ILE A 35 23.01 16.32 39.45
N SER A 36 23.56 15.36 38.70
CA SER A 36 24.65 14.53 39.22
C SER A 36 25.67 14.12 38.16
N LYS A 37 26.80 14.84 38.20
CA LYS A 37 28.19 14.35 38.03
C LYS A 37 28.52 13.48 36.82
N SER A 38 29.31 14.09 35.93
CA SER A 38 30.24 13.43 35.03
C SER A 38 31.10 12.36 35.72
N ARG A 39 31.34 11.26 35.02
CA ARG A 39 32.58 10.47 35.14
C ARG A 39 33.19 10.30 33.75
N THR A 40 34.23 11.06 33.48
CA THR A 40 35.21 10.73 32.44
C THR A 40 35.91 9.44 32.85
N CYS A 41 35.83 8.41 32.01
CA CYS A 41 36.71 7.24 32.11
C CYS A 41 37.61 7.24 30.88
N SER A 42 38.84 7.69 31.06
CA SER A 42 39.90 7.56 30.08
C SER A 42 40.37 6.11 30.04
N THR A 43 40.41 5.50 28.86
CA THR A 43 41.12 4.23 28.67
C THR A 43 41.90 4.29 27.37
N THR A 44 43.15 4.74 27.51
CA THR A 44 44.16 4.69 26.46
C THR A 44 44.52 3.23 26.17
N ILE A 45 44.21 2.73 24.98
CA ILE A 45 44.82 1.50 24.46
C ILE A 45 45.56 1.84 23.17
N ARG A 46 46.83 1.41 23.12
CA ARG A 46 47.80 1.78 22.08
C ARG A 46 47.42 1.23 20.72
N SER A 47 47.59 2.06 19.70
CA SER A 47 47.91 1.58 18.35
C SER A 47 49.29 0.91 18.35
N SER A 48 49.39 -0.28 17.75
CA SER A 48 50.67 -0.86 17.33
C SER A 48 50.54 -1.34 15.88
N THR A 49 51.61 -1.10 15.12
CA THR A 49 51.65 -1.15 13.65
C THR A 49 52.18 -2.49 13.12
N THR A 50 51.80 -2.83 11.88
CA THR A 50 52.53 -3.75 10.94
C THR A 50 52.65 -5.23 11.39
N THR A 51 52.63 -6.28 10.55
CA THR A 51 52.95 -6.42 9.10
C THR A 51 52.16 -7.63 8.48
N PRO A 52 52.54 -8.26 7.33
CA PRO A 52 51.90 -8.18 6.01
C PRO A 52 51.00 -9.40 5.63
N PRO A 53 50.33 -9.42 4.45
CA PRO A 53 49.44 -10.52 4.06
C PRO A 53 50.20 -11.73 3.49
N CYS A 54 49.79 -12.95 3.85
CA CYS A 54 50.26 -14.19 3.23
C CYS A 54 49.35 -14.61 2.05
N ALA A 55 49.94 -15.12 0.99
CA ALA A 55 49.30 -15.25 -0.32
C ALA A 55 48.39 -16.48 -0.47
N ARG A 56 47.34 -16.34 -1.29
CA ARG A 56 46.65 -17.47 -1.95
C ARG A 56 47.49 -17.98 -3.12
N PRO A 57 47.67 -19.30 -3.28
CA PRO A 57 47.87 -19.92 -4.59
C PRO A 57 46.52 -20.03 -5.33
N ALA A 58 46.57 -19.93 -6.66
CA ALA A 58 45.40 -20.03 -7.52
C ALA A 58 44.93 -21.47 -7.76
N ALA A 59 43.66 -21.63 -8.16
CA ALA A 59 43.15 -22.88 -8.67
C ALA A 59 43.68 -23.17 -10.09
N THR A 60 44.01 -24.43 -10.39
CA THR A 60 43.99 -24.97 -11.76
C THR A 60 43.79 -26.48 -11.74
N SER A 61 42.66 -26.96 -12.27
CA SER A 61 42.60 -28.03 -13.29
C SER A 61 41.15 -28.34 -13.66
N PRO A 62 40.79 -28.43 -14.95
CA PRO A 62 39.43 -28.78 -15.39
C PRO A 62 39.27 -30.30 -15.57
N LEU A 63 38.05 -30.80 -15.41
CA LEU A 63 37.64 -32.09 -15.98
C LEU A 63 36.31 -31.96 -16.75
N PRO A 64 36.12 -32.74 -17.83
CA PRO A 64 35.17 -32.39 -18.89
C PRO A 64 33.78 -33.00 -18.72
N ARG A 65 32.86 -32.52 -19.56
CA ARG A 65 31.50 -33.03 -19.77
C ARG A 65 31.50 -34.54 -20.05
N ALA A 66 30.56 -35.24 -19.42
CA ALA A 66 29.95 -36.44 -19.99
C ALA A 66 28.45 -36.44 -19.72
N SER A 67 27.68 -36.43 -20.80
CA SER A 67 26.27 -36.84 -20.81
C SER A 67 26.11 -37.82 -21.94
N PRO A 68 25.34 -38.90 -21.75
CA PRO A 68 24.38 -39.21 -22.78
C PRO A 68 22.98 -39.52 -22.26
N ARG A 69 22.06 -39.13 -23.13
CA ARG A 69 20.62 -39.42 -23.19
C ARG A 69 20.28 -40.86 -22.77
N HIS A 70 19.19 -41.03 -22.03
CA HIS A 70 18.36 -42.23 -22.15
C HIS A 70 16.94 -41.86 -22.59
N THR A 71 16.52 -42.51 -23.68
CA THR A 71 15.18 -42.46 -24.25
C THR A 71 14.40 -43.71 -23.84
N SER A 72 13.19 -43.53 -23.30
CA SER A 72 12.16 -44.57 -23.22
C SER A 72 10.79 -43.86 -23.13
N SER A 73 10.08 -43.72 -24.25
CA SER A 73 9.05 -44.65 -24.74
C SER A 73 7.77 -44.64 -23.89
N ARG A 74 6.71 -44.01 -24.43
CA ARG A 74 5.33 -44.08 -23.92
C ARG A 74 4.90 -45.55 -23.75
N CYS A 75 4.21 -45.85 -22.65
CA CYS A 75 3.35 -47.03 -22.56
C CYS A 75 1.99 -46.62 -21.98
N SER A 76 0.99 -46.49 -22.84
CA SER A 76 -0.39 -46.17 -22.46
C SER A 76 -1.16 -47.46 -22.16
N ARG A 77 -1.41 -47.77 -20.89
CA ARG A 77 -2.36 -48.82 -20.51
C ARG A 77 -3.78 -48.25 -20.39
N ARG A 78 -4.66 -48.66 -21.31
CA ARG A 78 -6.11 -48.55 -21.11
C ARG A 78 -6.54 -49.59 -20.07
N VAL A 79 -7.37 -49.20 -19.11
CA VAL A 79 -8.07 -50.14 -18.23
C VAL A 79 -9.45 -50.39 -18.83
N ALA A 80 -9.77 -51.64 -19.12
CA ALA A 80 -11.09 -52.07 -19.60
C ALA A 80 -11.92 -52.60 -18.42
N ILE A 81 -13.21 -52.26 -18.40
CA ILE A 81 -14.16 -52.70 -17.38
C ILE A 81 -14.85 -53.99 -17.88
N PRO A 82 -14.87 -55.09 -17.12
CA PRO A 82 -15.62 -56.29 -17.48
C PRO A 82 -17.07 -56.23 -16.97
N SER A 83 -18.01 -56.68 -17.80
CA SER A 83 -19.43 -56.87 -17.45
C SER A 83 -19.73 -58.32 -17.09
N PRO A 84 -20.53 -58.61 -16.05
CA PRO A 84 -21.11 -59.93 -15.80
C PRO A 84 -22.52 -60.09 -16.44
N PRO A 85 -23.06 -61.32 -16.56
CA PRO A 85 -23.94 -61.69 -17.68
C PRO A 85 -25.45 -61.71 -17.39
N HIS A 86 -26.23 -61.85 -18.46
CA HIS A 86 -27.66 -62.19 -18.41
C HIS A 86 -27.91 -63.56 -17.76
N CYS A 87 -28.99 -63.68 -16.99
CA CYS A 87 -29.57 -64.96 -16.58
C CYS A 87 -31.09 -64.97 -16.88
N ALA A 88 -31.65 -66.16 -17.02
CA ALA A 88 -32.91 -66.39 -17.74
C ALA A 88 -34.20 -66.16 -16.90
N SER A 89 -35.32 -66.21 -17.61
CA SER A 89 -36.67 -65.98 -17.09
C SER A 89 -37.24 -67.14 -16.25
N GLU A 90 -37.86 -66.83 -15.11
CA GLU A 90 -38.85 -67.69 -14.48
C GLU A 90 -40.26 -67.06 -14.53
N ARG A 91 -41.28 -67.88 -14.78
CA ARG A 91 -42.69 -67.46 -14.74
C ARG A 91 -43.21 -67.63 -13.32
N ILE A 92 -43.74 -66.56 -12.73
CA ILE A 92 -44.41 -66.61 -11.42
C ILE A 92 -45.91 -66.34 -11.59
N LEU A 93 -46.72 -67.22 -11.00
CA LEU A 93 -48.19 -67.22 -11.07
C LEU A 93 -48.82 -66.00 -10.35
N PRO A 94 -50.02 -65.55 -10.77
CA PRO A 94 -50.70 -64.43 -10.13
C PRO A 94 -51.20 -64.80 -8.72
N ARG A 95 -50.79 -64.01 -7.70
CA ARG A 95 -51.37 -64.06 -6.36
C ARG A 95 -52.58 -63.11 -6.24
N PRO A 96 -53.60 -63.44 -5.42
CA PRO A 96 -54.84 -62.67 -5.35
C PRO A 96 -54.66 -61.29 -4.70
N ARG A 97 -55.44 -60.30 -5.18
CA ARG A 97 -55.44 -58.93 -4.66
C ARG A 97 -56.11 -58.87 -3.28
N PRO A 98 -55.47 -58.31 -2.23
CA PRO A 98 -56.17 -57.99 -0.99
C PRO A 98 -57.14 -56.82 -1.20
N ARG A 99 -58.29 -56.84 -0.50
CA ARG A 99 -59.35 -55.85 -0.63
C ARG A 99 -58.93 -54.47 -0.10
N ALA A 100 -58.94 -53.46 -0.98
CA ALA A 100 -58.70 -52.07 -0.60
C ALA A 100 -59.97 -51.43 0.02
N SER A 101 -60.11 -51.47 1.35
CA SER A 101 -61.15 -50.69 2.05
C SER A 101 -60.81 -50.20 3.46
N ALA A 102 -59.74 -50.70 4.11
CA ALA A 102 -59.43 -50.33 5.51
C ALA A 102 -58.39 -49.20 5.69
N MET A 103 -57.59 -48.87 4.66
CA MET A 103 -56.39 -48.02 4.83
C MET A 103 -56.63 -46.52 4.61
N LEU A 104 -57.79 -46.10 4.09
CA LEU A 104 -58.07 -44.69 3.76
C LEU A 104 -58.61 -43.85 4.94
N ARG A 105 -58.93 -44.46 6.09
CA ARG A 105 -59.44 -43.73 7.28
C ARG A 105 -58.37 -43.29 8.29
N ARG A 106 -57.15 -43.84 8.25
CA ARG A 106 -56.06 -43.46 9.18
C ARG A 106 -55.13 -42.35 8.67
N LEU A 107 -55.11 -42.09 7.36
CA LEU A 107 -54.26 -41.05 6.76
C LEU A 107 -54.74 -39.61 7.01
N ARG A 108 -55.99 -39.40 7.42
CA ARG A 108 -56.54 -38.05 7.71
C ARG A 108 -56.05 -37.43 9.04
N LEU A 109 -55.43 -38.20 9.93
CA LEU A 109 -54.96 -37.72 11.25
C LEU A 109 -53.47 -37.30 11.26
N LEU A 110 -52.71 -37.61 10.20
CA LEU A 110 -51.30 -37.20 10.04
C LEU A 110 -51.15 -35.87 9.27
N SER A 111 -52.22 -35.41 8.61
CA SER A 111 -52.24 -34.18 7.81
C SER A 111 -51.87 -32.88 8.56
N PRO A 112 -52.31 -32.62 9.82
CA PRO A 112 -51.95 -31.36 10.48
C PRO A 112 -50.46 -31.33 10.90
N TRP A 113 -49.88 -32.48 11.22
CA TRP A 113 -48.49 -32.58 11.68
C TRP A 113 -47.47 -32.38 10.55
N LEU A 114 -47.78 -32.83 9.33
CA LEU A 114 -46.95 -32.56 8.14
C LEU A 114 -46.93 -31.07 7.76
N ALA A 115 -48.05 -30.36 7.90
CA ALA A 115 -48.10 -28.91 7.67
C ALA A 115 -47.30 -28.13 8.72
N VAL A 116 -47.35 -28.55 9.99
CA VAL A 116 -46.54 -27.95 11.07
C VAL A 116 -45.04 -28.23 10.86
N LEU A 117 -44.64 -29.43 10.44
CA LEU A 117 -43.23 -29.72 10.10
C LEU A 117 -42.74 -28.88 8.90
N ALA A 118 -43.56 -28.73 7.85
CA ALA A 118 -43.23 -27.90 6.70
C ALA A 118 -43.10 -26.41 7.06
N GLY A 119 -43.95 -25.91 7.96
CA GLY A 119 -43.85 -24.56 8.51
C GLY A 119 -42.59 -24.34 9.35
N LEU A 120 -42.20 -25.32 10.17
CA LEU A 120 -40.96 -25.26 10.98
C LEU A 120 -39.69 -25.31 10.11
N LEU A 121 -39.72 -26.03 8.99
CA LEU A 121 -38.65 -26.04 7.98
C LEU A 121 -38.62 -24.78 7.09
N SER A 122 -39.65 -23.94 7.16
CA SER A 122 -39.77 -22.68 6.41
C SER A 122 -39.43 -21.45 7.25
N SER A 123 -38.77 -21.63 8.41
CA SER A 123 -38.05 -20.52 9.04
C SER A 123 -37.10 -19.94 8.00
N PRO A 124 -37.16 -18.64 7.67
CA PRO A 124 -36.11 -18.05 6.89
C PRO A 124 -34.83 -18.26 7.70
N VAL A 125 -33.92 -19.06 7.16
CA VAL A 125 -32.51 -18.90 7.48
C VAL A 125 -32.19 -17.52 6.97
N ALA A 126 -32.43 -16.52 7.83
CA ALA A 126 -31.81 -15.22 7.72
C ALA A 126 -30.34 -15.56 7.60
N ALA A 127 -29.81 -15.42 6.38
CA ALA A 127 -28.42 -15.71 6.11
C ALA A 127 -27.68 -14.77 7.04
N GLN A 128 -27.18 -15.33 8.14
CA GLN A 128 -26.34 -14.63 9.07
C GLN A 128 -25.14 -14.30 8.19
N GLU A 129 -25.07 -13.04 7.72
CA GLU A 129 -23.92 -12.53 6.99
C GLU A 129 -22.76 -12.73 7.95
N SER A 130 -22.05 -13.85 7.75
CA SER A 130 -20.93 -14.26 8.57
C SER A 130 -19.95 -13.12 8.48
N SER A 131 -19.84 -12.32 9.55
CA SER A 131 -19.45 -10.91 9.48
C SER A 131 -18.13 -10.78 8.73
N ARG A 132 -18.23 -10.48 7.42
CA ARG A 132 -17.11 -10.70 6.50
C ARG A 132 -16.02 -9.76 6.94
N PRO A 133 -14.79 -10.25 7.20
CA PRO A 133 -13.75 -9.39 7.69
C PRO A 133 -13.49 -8.27 6.66
N PRO A 134 -13.24 -7.04 7.12
CA PRO A 134 -13.24 -5.87 6.25
C PRO A 134 -12.09 -5.94 5.25
N ASN A 135 -12.31 -5.36 4.08
CA ASN A 135 -11.24 -5.12 3.13
C ASN A 135 -10.32 -4.02 3.68
N PHE A 136 -9.04 -4.07 3.35
CA PHE A 136 -8.06 -3.05 3.72
C PHE A 136 -7.56 -2.32 2.47
N ILE A 137 -7.53 -0.99 2.52
CA ILE A 137 -6.81 -0.15 1.55
C ILE A 137 -5.79 0.64 2.35
N VAL A 138 -4.52 0.25 2.25
CA VAL A 138 -3.39 0.96 2.86
C VAL A 138 -2.79 1.84 1.77
N PHE A 139 -3.17 3.11 1.77
CA PHE A 139 -2.66 4.13 0.85
C PHE A 139 -1.47 4.85 1.49
N LEU A 140 -0.30 4.75 0.87
CA LEU A 140 0.95 5.36 1.31
C LEU A 140 1.39 6.42 0.29
N ALA A 141 1.36 7.70 0.68
CA ALA A 141 1.85 8.83 -0.09
C ALA A 141 3.39 8.98 0.06
N ASP A 142 4.05 9.39 -1.02
CA ASP A 142 5.51 9.51 -1.12
C ASP A 142 5.91 11.00 -1.01
N ASP A 143 6.74 11.34 -0.03
CA ASP A 143 7.20 12.71 0.27
C ASP A 143 6.09 13.71 0.64
N LEU A 144 5.23 13.35 1.58
CA LEU A 144 4.10 14.16 2.05
C LEU A 144 4.07 14.27 3.58
N GLY A 145 4.50 15.43 4.10
CA GLY A 145 4.35 15.80 5.51
C GLY A 145 2.91 16.18 5.87
N ALA A 146 2.57 16.09 7.16
CA ALA A 146 1.21 16.38 7.63
C ALA A 146 0.80 17.83 7.37
N GLU A 147 1.76 18.76 7.44
CA GLU A 147 1.51 20.20 7.31
C GLU A 147 1.04 20.64 5.92
N GLU A 148 1.05 19.76 4.93
CA GLU A 148 0.74 20.08 3.54
C GLU A 148 -0.76 20.02 3.21
N LEU A 149 -1.59 19.44 4.08
CA LEU A 149 -3.00 19.14 3.83
C LEU A 149 -3.96 20.16 4.48
N GLY A 150 -5.10 20.42 3.81
CA GLY A 150 -6.15 21.31 4.32
C GLY A 150 -6.68 20.89 5.70
N CYS A 151 -6.98 19.60 5.87
CA CYS A 151 -7.44 19.02 7.14
C CYS A 151 -6.39 19.00 8.28
N TYR A 152 -5.14 19.37 7.99
CA TYR A 152 -4.08 19.61 8.97
C TYR A 152 -3.73 21.10 9.14
N GLY A 153 -4.47 22.00 8.48
CA GLY A 153 -4.37 23.45 8.64
C GLY A 153 -3.68 24.19 7.48
N HIS A 154 -3.33 23.53 6.37
CA HIS A 154 -2.68 24.22 5.25
C HIS A 154 -3.67 25.11 4.48
N ALA A 155 -3.51 26.44 4.59
CA ALA A 155 -4.48 27.40 4.06
C ALA A 155 -4.59 27.44 2.51
N GLU A 156 -3.52 27.11 1.78
CA GLU A 156 -3.48 27.29 0.32
C GLU A 156 -3.61 26.00 -0.51
N HIS A 157 -3.45 24.83 0.09
CA HIS A 157 -3.43 23.56 -0.65
C HIS A 157 -4.84 23.01 -0.69
N GLN A 158 -5.29 22.66 -1.89
CA GLN A 158 -6.65 22.17 -2.11
C GLN A 158 -6.62 20.65 -2.11
N THR A 159 -7.06 20.06 -1.01
CA THR A 159 -7.13 18.61 -0.81
C THR A 159 -8.54 18.16 -0.42
N PRO A 160 -9.59 18.54 -1.17
CA PRO A 160 -10.99 18.36 -0.76
C PRO A 160 -11.40 16.90 -0.58
N ASN A 161 -10.77 15.94 -1.25
CA ASN A 161 -11.07 14.51 -1.07
C ASN A 161 -10.44 13.96 0.21
N LEU A 162 -9.22 14.36 0.55
CA LEU A 162 -8.56 14.03 1.82
C LEU A 162 -9.22 14.76 2.99
N ASP A 163 -9.67 15.99 2.80
CA ASP A 163 -10.42 16.75 3.81
C ASP A 163 -11.79 16.11 4.07
N ARG A 164 -12.44 15.58 3.01
CA ARG A 164 -13.63 14.73 3.15
C ARG A 164 -13.30 13.38 3.81
N LEU A 165 -12.19 12.73 3.47
CA LEU A 165 -11.76 11.46 4.06
C LEU A 165 -11.54 11.59 5.58
N ALA A 166 -10.92 12.69 6.01
CA ALA A 166 -10.75 13.05 7.41
C ALA A 166 -12.11 13.29 8.12
N ARG A 167 -12.99 14.08 7.51
CA ARG A 167 -14.32 14.39 8.06
C ARG A 167 -15.26 13.17 8.12
N GLU A 168 -15.16 12.24 7.18
CA GLU A 168 -15.89 10.96 7.17
C GLU A 168 -15.24 9.87 8.02
N GLY A 169 -14.08 10.13 8.62
CA GLY A 169 -13.28 9.16 9.35
C GLY A 169 -12.63 9.76 10.59
N MET A 170 -11.45 9.27 10.91
CA MET A 170 -10.61 9.72 12.01
C MET A 170 -9.30 10.30 11.44
N ARG A 171 -8.92 11.51 11.86
CA ARG A 171 -7.65 12.16 11.49
C ARG A 171 -6.75 12.22 12.72
N PHE A 172 -5.66 11.47 12.68
CA PHE A 172 -4.68 11.47 13.76
C PHE A 172 -3.90 12.78 13.74
N GLU A 173 -3.91 13.52 14.84
CA GLU A 173 -3.11 14.75 14.98
C GLU A 173 -1.61 14.47 14.88
N THR A 174 -1.20 13.29 15.35
CA THR A 174 0.18 12.84 15.42
C THR A 174 0.29 11.42 14.86
N GLY A 175 0.73 11.32 13.61
CA GLY A 175 1.21 10.08 13.00
C GLY A 175 2.70 10.22 12.69
N TYR A 176 3.51 9.22 13.04
CA TYR A 176 4.96 9.25 12.81
C TYR A 176 5.42 8.15 11.86
N ALA A 177 6.30 8.53 10.94
CA ALA A 177 7.07 7.66 10.06
C ALA A 177 8.57 7.77 10.40
N THR A 178 9.41 7.03 9.69
CA THR A 178 10.84 7.35 9.64
C THR A 178 11.06 8.51 8.66
N PRO A 179 12.19 9.25 8.71
CA PRO A 179 12.36 10.43 7.85
C PRO A 179 12.65 10.09 6.38
N ILE A 180 12.68 8.81 6.00
CA ILE A 180 12.98 8.33 4.64
C ILE A 180 12.10 7.12 4.28
N CYS A 181 11.56 7.15 3.06
CA CYS A 181 10.76 6.11 2.39
C CYS A 181 11.12 4.63 2.69
N SER A 182 12.33 4.14 2.37
CA SER A 182 12.61 2.68 2.47
C SER A 182 12.49 2.13 3.90
N PRO A 183 13.07 2.73 4.95
CA PRO A 183 12.84 2.29 6.34
C PRO A 183 11.37 2.33 6.76
N THR A 184 10.60 3.36 6.40
CA THR A 184 9.15 3.40 6.69
C THR A 184 8.40 2.26 6.01
N ARG A 185 8.69 1.98 4.75
CA ARG A 185 8.03 0.91 3.97
C ARG A 185 8.34 -0.48 4.55
N VAL A 186 9.58 -0.73 4.99
CA VAL A 186 9.92 -1.98 5.70
C VAL A 186 9.25 -2.06 7.06
N ALA A 187 9.20 -0.96 7.82
CA ALA A 187 8.55 -0.94 9.13
C ALA A 187 7.04 -1.18 9.01
N LEU A 188 6.38 -0.61 8.00
CA LEU A 188 4.96 -0.81 7.73
C LEU A 188 4.66 -2.26 7.28
N LEU A 189 5.48 -2.83 6.39
CA LEU A 189 5.33 -4.22 5.96
C LEU A 189 5.49 -5.23 7.10
N THR A 190 6.50 -5.04 7.95
CA THR A 190 6.95 -6.06 8.93
C THR A 190 6.49 -5.80 10.38
N GLY A 191 5.99 -4.61 10.68
CA GLY A 191 5.75 -4.16 12.06
C GLY A 191 7.03 -3.94 12.88
N GLN A 192 8.20 -3.84 12.25
CA GLN A 192 9.50 -3.79 12.93
C GLN A 192 10.33 -2.55 12.59
N TYR A 193 10.87 -1.89 13.62
CA TYR A 193 11.82 -0.79 13.47
C TYR A 193 13.13 -1.20 12.79
N GLY A 194 13.80 -0.21 12.18
CA GLY A 194 15.09 -0.37 11.48
C GLY A 194 16.18 -1.10 12.25
N PHE A 195 16.22 -1.01 13.58
CA PHE A 195 17.20 -1.74 14.40
C PHE A 195 17.00 -3.26 14.43
N ARG A 196 15.80 -3.76 14.08
CA ARG A 196 15.53 -5.20 13.89
C ARG A 196 15.73 -5.65 12.45
N THR A 197 15.46 -4.77 11.49
CA THR A 197 15.45 -5.09 10.06
C THR A 197 16.75 -4.72 9.34
N GLY A 198 17.62 -3.90 9.94
CA GLY A 198 18.82 -3.35 9.31
C GLY A 198 18.55 -2.19 8.33
N TRP A 199 17.29 -1.83 8.10
CA TRP A 199 16.90 -0.75 7.20
C TRP A 199 16.87 0.60 7.94
N PHE A 200 17.97 1.34 7.86
CA PHE A 200 18.08 2.70 8.43
C PHE A 200 18.06 3.82 7.39
N ASN A 201 18.25 3.50 6.10
CA ASN A 201 18.34 4.49 5.03
C ASN A 201 17.71 3.96 3.72
N LEU A 202 17.59 4.84 2.72
CA LEU A 202 17.24 4.53 1.34
C LEU A 202 18.09 3.37 0.78
N ILE A 203 17.45 2.49 0.01
CA ILE A 203 18.11 1.39 -0.71
C ILE A 203 19.35 1.87 -1.50
N GLY A 204 20.49 1.20 -1.29
CA GLY A 204 21.75 1.52 -1.98
C GLY A 204 22.53 2.69 -1.38
N SER A 205 21.97 3.41 -0.40
CA SER A 205 22.67 4.44 0.36
C SER A 205 23.49 3.84 1.52
N PRO A 206 24.50 4.56 2.05
CA PRO A 206 25.16 4.20 3.30
C PRO A 206 24.15 3.93 4.42
N TYR A 207 24.43 2.93 5.26
CA TYR A 207 23.55 2.45 6.34
C TYR A 207 22.23 1.78 5.90
N SER A 208 22.05 1.50 4.60
CA SER A 208 21.09 0.46 4.16
C SER A 208 21.77 -0.92 4.12
N PRO A 209 21.01 -2.04 4.16
CA PRO A 209 21.58 -3.38 4.01
C PRO A 209 22.31 -3.55 2.68
N ARG A 210 23.39 -4.31 2.67
CA ARG A 210 24.14 -4.61 1.44
C ARG A 210 23.41 -5.69 0.62
N PRO A 211 23.45 -5.67 -0.73
CA PRO A 211 22.75 -6.65 -1.57
C PRO A 211 23.03 -8.12 -1.27
N ASP A 212 24.21 -8.44 -0.72
CA ASP A 212 24.67 -9.78 -0.34
C ASP A 212 24.25 -10.21 1.09
N SER A 213 23.59 -9.32 1.85
CA SER A 213 23.19 -9.58 3.24
C SER A 213 21.77 -10.13 3.35
N ALA A 214 21.53 -11.08 4.26
CA ALA A 214 20.19 -11.57 4.58
C ALA A 214 19.24 -10.44 5.04
N ALA A 215 19.78 -9.34 5.59
CA ALA A 215 18.99 -8.17 5.94
C ALA A 215 18.41 -7.43 4.70
N TYR A 216 19.04 -7.57 3.53
CA TYR A 216 18.55 -6.98 2.29
C TYR A 216 17.27 -7.64 1.83
N ASP A 217 17.15 -8.97 1.82
CA ASP A 217 15.95 -9.65 1.32
C ASP A 217 14.72 -9.39 2.22
N VAL A 218 13.80 -8.53 1.77
CA VAL A 218 12.55 -8.23 2.48
C VAL A 218 11.52 -9.37 2.32
N GLY A 219 11.59 -10.15 1.23
CA GLY A 219 10.71 -11.32 1.01
C GLY A 219 10.97 -12.47 1.98
N ALA A 220 12.17 -12.55 2.56
CA ALA A 220 12.48 -13.48 3.64
C ALA A 220 11.87 -13.12 5.01
N ARG A 221 11.02 -12.08 5.10
CA ARG A 221 10.40 -11.62 6.36
C ARG A 221 8.89 -11.76 6.33
N LEU A 222 8.32 -12.16 7.46
CA LEU A 222 6.87 -12.13 7.67
C LEU A 222 6.34 -10.70 7.52
N THR A 223 5.40 -10.51 6.60
CA THR A 223 4.70 -9.23 6.38
C THR A 223 3.25 -9.27 6.89
N PHE A 224 2.60 -8.11 6.98
CA PHE A 224 1.15 -8.05 7.23
C PHE A 224 0.35 -8.75 6.12
N ALA A 225 0.84 -8.77 4.87
CA ALA A 225 0.15 -9.39 3.75
C ALA A 225 0.14 -10.92 3.89
N ASP A 226 1.24 -11.52 4.34
CA ASP A 226 1.32 -12.95 4.68
C ASP A 226 0.33 -13.31 5.78
N VAL A 227 0.27 -12.50 6.85
CA VAL A 227 -0.67 -12.68 7.96
C VAL A 227 -2.12 -12.61 7.46
N LEU A 228 -2.46 -11.65 6.60
CA LEU A 228 -3.80 -11.54 6.01
C LEU A 228 -4.14 -12.73 5.08
N LYS A 229 -3.16 -13.26 4.33
CA LYS A 229 -3.37 -14.46 3.51
C LYS A 229 -3.72 -15.70 4.33
N THR A 230 -3.22 -15.84 5.56
CA THR A 230 -3.68 -16.91 6.48
C THR A 230 -5.17 -16.82 6.84
N ARG A 231 -5.81 -15.67 6.59
CA ARG A 231 -7.24 -15.40 6.81
C ARG A 231 -8.05 -15.35 5.51
N GLY A 232 -7.49 -15.82 4.39
CA GLY A 232 -8.19 -15.92 3.11
C GLY A 232 -8.33 -14.60 2.34
N TYR A 233 -7.56 -13.58 2.69
CA TYR A 233 -7.49 -12.34 1.92
C TYR A 233 -6.78 -12.59 0.57
N THR A 234 -7.29 -11.99 -0.50
CA THR A 234 -6.49 -11.77 -1.71
C THR A 234 -5.75 -10.43 -1.59
N THR A 235 -4.47 -10.41 -1.91
CA THR A 235 -3.59 -9.26 -1.64
C THR A 235 -3.03 -8.66 -2.93
N ALA A 236 -2.95 -7.33 -3.01
CA ALA A 236 -2.33 -6.64 -4.14
C ALA A 236 -1.49 -5.42 -3.73
N LEU A 237 -0.45 -5.14 -4.51
CA LEU A 237 0.39 -3.95 -4.39
C LEU A 237 0.35 -3.10 -5.66
N THR A 238 0.26 -1.77 -5.54
CA THR A 238 0.43 -0.90 -6.71
C THR A 238 1.28 0.33 -6.43
N GLY A 239 2.06 0.74 -7.43
CA GLY A 239 2.88 1.96 -7.39
C GLY A 239 4.36 1.70 -7.11
N LYS A 240 4.89 2.30 -6.05
CA LYS A 240 6.32 2.38 -5.75
C LYS A 240 6.75 1.27 -4.79
N TRP A 241 7.58 0.33 -5.24
CA TRP A 241 8.22 -0.64 -4.34
C TRP A 241 9.36 0.03 -3.54
N GLN A 242 10.46 0.37 -4.21
CA GLN A 242 11.64 1.04 -3.62
C GLN A 242 12.25 0.30 -2.41
N LEU A 243 12.02 -1.01 -2.35
CA LEU A 243 12.75 -1.94 -1.50
C LEU A 243 13.59 -2.84 -2.40
N SER A 244 14.39 -3.68 -1.76
CA SER A 244 15.23 -4.69 -2.38
C SER A 244 14.44 -5.75 -3.16
N GLY A 245 15.20 -6.58 -3.88
CA GLY A 245 14.74 -7.83 -4.46
C GLY A 245 14.75 -7.84 -5.98
N GLU A 246 15.04 -9.02 -6.52
CA GLU A 246 14.93 -9.33 -7.94
C GLU A 246 13.45 -9.50 -8.35
N PRO A 247 13.09 -9.27 -9.61
CA PRO A 247 11.92 -8.44 -9.87
C PRO A 247 10.62 -9.19 -10.04
N ALA A 248 10.72 -10.49 -10.31
CA ALA A 248 9.57 -11.33 -10.58
C ALA A 248 8.90 -11.82 -9.30
N THR A 249 9.67 -12.00 -8.20
CA THR A 249 9.18 -12.70 -7.00
C THR A 249 9.08 -11.81 -5.76
N VAL A 250 9.97 -10.83 -5.49
CA VAL A 250 10.05 -10.22 -4.13
C VAL A 250 8.74 -9.64 -3.60
N ILE A 251 7.89 -9.05 -4.47
CA ILE A 251 6.57 -8.53 -4.04
C ILE A 251 5.60 -9.69 -3.70
N ARG A 252 5.68 -10.81 -4.43
CA ARG A 252 4.94 -12.04 -4.15
C ARG A 252 5.48 -12.78 -2.92
N ASP A 253 6.79 -12.72 -2.70
CA ASP A 253 7.46 -13.28 -1.53
C ASP A 253 7.10 -12.46 -0.26
N CYS A 254 6.89 -11.15 -0.41
CA CYS A 254 6.26 -10.25 0.57
C CYS A 254 4.73 -10.40 0.66
N GLY A 255 4.17 -11.56 0.30
CA GLY A 255 2.76 -11.87 0.51
C GLY A 255 1.73 -11.19 -0.42
N PHE A 256 2.12 -10.53 -1.52
CA PHE A 256 1.17 -9.94 -2.48
C PHE A 256 0.88 -10.88 -3.68
N ASP A 257 -0.38 -11.31 -3.83
CA ASP A 257 -0.78 -12.21 -4.92
C ASP A 257 -0.61 -11.57 -6.30
N GLU A 258 -1.02 -10.29 -6.39
CA GLU A 258 -0.96 -9.46 -7.60
C GLU A 258 -0.17 -8.16 -7.36
N TYR A 259 0.47 -7.63 -8.40
CA TYR A 259 1.06 -6.31 -8.33
C TYR A 259 1.21 -5.60 -9.69
N ARG A 260 1.13 -4.27 -9.66
CA ARG A 260 1.55 -3.35 -10.75
C ARG A 260 2.46 -2.27 -10.18
N MET A 261 3.76 -2.37 -10.43
CA MET A 261 4.75 -1.44 -9.89
C MET A 261 5.44 -0.59 -10.96
N TRP A 262 5.85 0.62 -10.58
CA TRP A 262 6.92 1.32 -11.27
C TRP A 262 8.23 0.53 -11.13
N ALA A 263 8.82 0.19 -12.27
CA ALA A 263 9.98 -0.69 -12.36
C ALA A 263 11.26 0.09 -12.68
N TYR A 264 12.33 -0.18 -11.94
CA TYR A 264 13.68 0.25 -12.32
C TYR A 264 14.21 -0.64 -13.47
N THR A 265 15.32 -0.26 -14.10
CA THR A 265 15.89 -1.05 -15.22
C THR A 265 16.30 -2.46 -14.80
N HIS A 266 16.82 -2.62 -13.58
CA HIS A 266 17.10 -3.94 -12.99
C HIS A 266 15.83 -4.70 -12.62
N ASN A 267 14.66 -4.05 -12.61
CA ASN A 267 13.38 -4.70 -12.35
C ASN A 267 12.70 -5.30 -13.59
N LEU A 268 13.35 -5.28 -14.75
CA LEU A 268 12.77 -5.84 -15.98
C LEU A 268 13.00 -7.35 -16.09
N PRO A 269 12.05 -8.11 -16.67
CA PRO A 269 12.28 -9.52 -17.00
C PRO A 269 13.50 -9.70 -17.91
N ALA A 270 14.22 -10.82 -17.75
CA ALA A 270 15.45 -11.07 -18.48
C ALA A 270 15.26 -10.93 -20.02
N GLY A 271 16.13 -10.13 -20.64
CA GLY A 271 16.08 -9.85 -22.09
C GLY A 271 15.10 -8.74 -22.51
N VAL A 272 14.22 -8.26 -21.62
CA VAL A 272 13.33 -7.13 -21.92
C VAL A 272 14.12 -5.82 -21.84
N ARG A 273 13.96 -4.97 -22.87
CA ARG A 273 14.46 -3.59 -22.86
C ARG A 273 13.37 -2.64 -22.39
N HIS A 274 13.76 -1.65 -21.59
CA HIS A 274 12.91 -0.51 -21.26
C HIS A 274 12.58 0.30 -22.51
N THR A 275 11.29 0.55 -22.77
CA THR A 275 10.83 1.40 -23.89
C THR A 275 10.27 2.75 -23.44
N GLY A 276 10.06 2.95 -22.13
CA GLY A 276 9.46 4.16 -21.58
C GLY A 276 10.41 5.37 -21.49
N GLY A 277 9.91 6.44 -20.87
CA GLY A 277 10.67 7.65 -20.56
C GLY A 277 11.71 7.47 -19.44
N PHE A 278 12.45 8.55 -19.17
CA PHE A 278 13.43 8.64 -18.08
C PHE A 278 13.25 9.95 -17.30
N GLU A 279 13.48 9.91 -15.99
CA GLU A 279 13.41 11.10 -15.12
C GLU A 279 14.67 11.95 -15.15
N ASP A 280 15.84 11.33 -15.35
CA ASP A 280 17.15 11.96 -15.26
C ASP A 280 17.82 12.13 -16.64
N LYS A 281 18.69 13.13 -16.76
CA LYS A 281 19.46 13.38 -17.99
C LYS A 281 20.40 12.23 -18.36
N GLY A 282 20.83 11.44 -17.36
CA GLY A 282 21.69 10.27 -17.57
C GLY A 282 20.96 9.03 -18.07
N LYS A 283 19.62 9.05 -18.14
CA LYS A 283 18.77 7.90 -18.49
C LYS A 283 19.07 6.67 -17.61
N THR A 284 19.33 6.90 -16.33
CA THR A 284 19.61 5.84 -15.33
C THR A 284 18.34 5.41 -14.59
N LYS A 285 17.36 6.31 -14.49
CA LYS A 285 16.13 6.14 -13.73
C LYS A 285 14.91 6.18 -14.66
N PRO A 286 14.27 5.03 -14.92
CA PRO A 286 13.06 4.97 -15.73
C PRO A 286 11.95 5.85 -15.14
N ALA A 287 11.15 6.49 -16.00
CA ALA A 287 10.11 7.39 -15.55
C ALA A 287 9.01 6.68 -14.74
N ARG A 288 8.52 7.33 -13.67
CA ARG A 288 7.33 6.90 -12.92
C ARG A 288 6.05 7.65 -13.29
N TYR A 289 6.18 8.75 -14.02
CA TYR A 289 5.09 9.68 -14.36
C TYR A 289 4.68 9.48 -15.83
N TRP A 290 5.14 10.33 -16.74
CA TRP A 290 4.85 10.20 -18.18
C TRP A 290 5.69 9.12 -18.85
N HIS A 291 5.05 8.33 -19.72
CA HIS A 291 5.64 7.17 -20.40
C HIS A 291 6.33 6.18 -19.41
N PRO A 292 5.64 5.70 -18.37
CA PRO A 292 6.28 5.10 -17.22
C PRO A 292 6.79 3.68 -17.50
N CYS A 293 7.85 3.27 -16.80
CA CYS A 293 8.29 1.88 -16.76
C CYS A 293 7.42 1.10 -15.78
N ILE A 294 6.63 0.13 -16.25
CA ILE A 294 5.73 -0.65 -15.41
C ILE A 294 6.04 -2.15 -15.54
N VAL A 295 6.03 -2.85 -14.40
CA VAL A 295 5.97 -4.32 -14.34
C VAL A 295 4.70 -4.72 -13.60
N GLU A 296 3.94 -5.62 -14.22
CA GLU A 296 2.73 -6.22 -13.66
C GLU A 296 2.92 -7.73 -13.57
N ASN A 297 2.76 -8.30 -12.36
CA ASN A 297 2.79 -9.74 -12.12
C ASN A 297 4.00 -10.46 -12.76
N GLY A 298 5.19 -9.84 -12.67
CA GLY A 298 6.45 -10.36 -13.21
C GLY A 298 6.63 -10.18 -14.72
N LYS A 299 5.74 -9.45 -15.40
CA LYS A 299 5.80 -9.14 -16.84
C LYS A 299 5.96 -7.65 -17.05
N TYR A 300 6.76 -7.27 -18.05
CA TYR A 300 6.81 -5.87 -18.49
C TYR A 300 5.49 -5.48 -19.13
N LEU A 301 4.95 -4.32 -18.74
CA LEU A 301 3.77 -3.73 -19.34
C LEU A 301 4.24 -2.56 -20.23
N PRO A 302 4.16 -2.68 -21.57
CA PRO A 302 4.44 -1.57 -22.47
C PRO A 302 3.46 -0.42 -22.22
N THR A 303 3.98 0.81 -22.17
CA THR A 303 3.20 2.03 -21.98
C THR A 303 3.39 2.96 -23.17
N GLN A 304 2.48 3.93 -23.31
CA GLN A 304 2.51 4.96 -24.34
C GLN A 304 3.03 6.30 -23.78
N PRO A 305 3.49 7.24 -24.64
CA PRO A 305 4.03 8.53 -24.20
C PRO A 305 3.06 9.37 -23.34
N ASP A 306 1.76 9.22 -23.57
CA ASP A 306 0.64 9.90 -22.91
C ASP A 306 0.08 9.12 -21.71
N ASN A 307 0.64 7.96 -21.36
CA ASN A 307 0.26 7.27 -20.13
C ASN A 307 0.90 7.94 -18.92
N TYR A 308 0.12 8.11 -17.85
CA TYR A 308 0.56 8.66 -16.57
C TYR A 308 0.57 7.56 -15.49
N GLY A 309 1.74 7.26 -14.93
CA GLY A 309 1.93 6.14 -14.00
C GLY A 309 1.02 6.14 -12.77
N PRO A 310 0.76 7.29 -12.11
CA PRO A 310 -0.25 7.39 -11.05
C PRO A 310 -1.66 6.93 -11.46
N ASP A 311 -2.07 7.18 -12.71
CA ASP A 311 -3.38 6.75 -13.23
C ASP A 311 -3.39 5.24 -13.46
N LEU A 312 -2.33 4.69 -14.08
CA LEU A 312 -2.18 3.25 -14.27
C LEU A 312 -2.21 2.48 -12.94
N CYS A 313 -1.74 3.10 -11.85
CA CYS A 313 -1.85 2.53 -10.49
C CYS A 313 -3.28 2.62 -9.93
N ASN A 314 -3.96 3.74 -10.14
CA ASN A 314 -5.34 3.95 -9.70
C ASN A 314 -6.32 3.01 -10.43
N GLU A 315 -6.12 2.83 -11.73
CA GLU A 315 -6.85 1.89 -12.57
C GLU A 315 -6.68 0.44 -12.10
N PHE A 316 -5.44 0.01 -11.83
CA PHE A 316 -5.17 -1.32 -11.28
C PHE A 316 -5.82 -1.51 -9.91
N ALA A 317 -5.74 -0.52 -9.03
CA ALA A 317 -6.41 -0.56 -7.73
C ALA A 317 -7.94 -0.73 -7.87
N ILE A 318 -8.58 0.02 -8.77
CA ILE A 318 -10.03 -0.03 -9.01
C ILE A 318 -10.44 -1.36 -9.65
N ASP A 319 -9.67 -1.85 -10.63
CA ASP A 319 -9.89 -3.15 -11.28
C ASP A 319 -9.74 -4.31 -10.28
N PHE A 320 -8.70 -4.30 -9.45
CA PHE A 320 -8.49 -5.27 -8.39
C PHE A 320 -9.68 -5.31 -7.42
N MET A 321 -10.13 -4.16 -6.92
CA MET A 321 -11.32 -4.09 -6.06
C MET A 321 -12.58 -4.61 -6.76
N ARG A 322 -12.75 -4.33 -8.06
CA ARG A 322 -13.89 -4.82 -8.86
C ARG A 322 -13.88 -6.34 -9.01
N ARG A 323 -12.72 -6.93 -9.35
CA ARG A 323 -12.54 -8.39 -9.49
C ARG A 323 -12.67 -9.15 -8.16
N HIS A 324 -12.32 -8.51 -7.05
CA HIS A 324 -12.29 -9.14 -5.73
C HIS A 324 -13.37 -8.65 -4.77
N ARG A 325 -14.39 -7.92 -5.23
CA ARG A 325 -15.48 -7.37 -4.38
C ARG A 325 -16.15 -8.43 -3.48
N ASP A 326 -16.26 -9.67 -3.97
CA ASP A 326 -16.95 -10.78 -3.29
C ASP A 326 -16.06 -11.59 -2.30
N ARG A 327 -14.78 -11.21 -2.13
CA ARG A 327 -13.86 -11.81 -1.15
C ARG A 327 -13.14 -10.73 -0.32
N PRO A 328 -12.71 -11.00 0.92
CA PRO A 328 -11.86 -10.04 1.65
C PRO A 328 -10.58 -9.77 0.86
N PHE A 329 -10.18 -8.50 0.76
CA PHE A 329 -8.97 -8.11 0.04
C PHE A 329 -8.12 -7.11 0.82
N CYS A 330 -6.83 -7.07 0.51
CA CYS A 330 -5.93 -6.02 0.97
C CYS A 330 -5.21 -5.40 -0.23
N LEU A 331 -5.37 -4.10 -0.39
CA LEU A 331 -4.66 -3.29 -1.38
C LEU A 331 -3.64 -2.40 -0.67
N TYR A 332 -2.35 -2.61 -0.96
CA TYR A 332 -1.28 -1.70 -0.55
C TYR A 332 -0.92 -0.78 -1.72
N TYR A 333 -1.51 0.42 -1.71
CA TYR A 333 -1.30 1.44 -2.73
C TYR A 333 -0.16 2.36 -2.29
N THR A 334 1.03 2.12 -2.81
CA THR A 334 2.20 2.96 -2.56
C THR A 334 2.35 4.02 -3.65
N SER A 335 1.62 5.13 -3.51
CA SER A 335 1.63 6.20 -4.50
C SER A 335 3.06 6.69 -4.83
N PRO A 336 3.42 6.88 -6.12
CA PRO A 336 4.67 7.54 -6.49
C PRO A 336 4.59 9.08 -6.39
N LEU A 337 3.37 9.64 -6.30
CA LEU A 337 3.11 11.04 -5.95
C LEU A 337 3.22 11.22 -4.43
N THR A 338 3.74 12.35 -3.93
CA THR A 338 4.08 13.59 -4.67
C THR A 338 5.56 13.70 -5.09
N HIS A 339 6.42 12.76 -4.66
CA HIS A 339 7.89 12.81 -4.78
C HIS A 339 8.45 13.32 -6.12
N SER A 340 9.43 14.22 -6.03
CA SER A 340 10.14 14.83 -7.16
C SER A 340 10.73 13.81 -8.18
N PRO A 341 10.89 14.15 -9.47
CA PRO A 341 10.66 15.47 -10.08
C PRO A 341 9.16 15.76 -10.22
N TYR A 342 8.73 16.95 -9.78
CA TYR A 342 7.38 17.42 -10.03
C TYR A 342 7.26 17.76 -11.53
N LEU A 343 6.32 17.11 -12.21
CA LEU A 343 6.01 17.32 -13.63
C LEU A 343 4.59 17.92 -13.76
N GLU A 344 4.19 18.29 -14.97
CA GLU A 344 2.77 18.51 -15.26
C GLU A 344 1.97 17.23 -15.01
N THR A 345 0.74 17.40 -14.53
CA THR A 345 -0.23 16.32 -14.27
C THR A 345 -1.25 16.25 -15.41
N PRO A 346 -2.00 15.15 -15.58
CA PRO A 346 -3.07 15.03 -16.59
C PRO A 346 -4.30 15.92 -16.36
N ASP A 347 -4.34 16.77 -15.32
CA ASP A 347 -5.42 17.73 -15.12
C ASP A 347 -5.42 18.75 -16.27
N PRO A 348 -6.48 18.83 -17.11
CA PRO A 348 -6.50 19.73 -18.26
C PRO A 348 -6.71 21.20 -17.86
N LEU A 349 -7.22 21.48 -16.67
CA LEU A 349 -7.45 22.83 -16.15
C LEU A 349 -6.23 23.34 -15.37
N HIS A 350 -5.64 22.46 -14.55
CA HIS A 350 -4.58 22.82 -13.60
C HIS A 350 -3.38 21.84 -13.64
N PRO A 351 -2.77 21.59 -14.81
CA PRO A 351 -1.68 20.61 -14.95
C PRO A 351 -0.46 20.98 -14.09
N GLY A 352 -0.28 22.26 -13.79
CA GLY A 352 0.83 22.82 -13.03
C GLY A 352 2.04 23.12 -13.91
N ARG A 353 3.24 22.95 -13.36
CA ARG A 353 4.52 23.26 -14.04
C ARG A 353 5.63 22.35 -13.52
N ARG A 354 6.59 22.03 -14.39
CA ARG A 354 7.82 21.31 -14.00
C ARG A 354 8.63 22.04 -12.91
N GLY A 355 9.24 21.27 -12.01
CA GLY A 355 10.15 21.79 -10.96
C GLY A 355 9.43 22.15 -9.65
N PRO A 356 10.10 22.78 -8.65
CA PRO A 356 9.57 22.95 -7.29
C PRO A 356 8.16 23.56 -7.18
N LYS A 357 7.78 24.43 -8.13
CA LYS A 357 6.43 25.04 -8.20
C LYS A 357 5.31 24.04 -8.55
N GLY A 358 5.65 22.85 -9.05
CA GLY A 358 4.72 21.78 -9.40
C GLY A 358 4.20 20.97 -8.21
N PHE A 359 4.78 21.11 -7.01
CA PHE A 359 4.32 20.37 -5.83
C PHE A 359 2.81 20.50 -5.61
N LYS A 360 2.27 21.73 -5.71
CA LYS A 360 0.84 22.01 -5.47
C LYS A 360 -0.09 21.30 -6.45
N SER A 361 0.25 21.21 -7.74
CA SER A 361 -0.57 20.46 -8.71
C SER A 361 -0.42 18.95 -8.53
N ASN A 362 0.78 18.47 -8.19
CA ASN A 362 1.03 17.05 -7.92
C ASN A 362 0.29 16.58 -6.64
N LEU A 363 0.15 17.44 -5.63
CA LEU A 363 -0.68 17.21 -4.45
C LEU A 363 -2.18 17.25 -4.77
N ALA A 364 -2.65 18.24 -5.52
CA ALA A 364 -4.06 18.31 -5.96
C ALA A 364 -4.44 17.08 -6.82
N TYR A 365 -3.51 16.58 -7.64
CA TYR A 365 -3.73 15.38 -8.45
C TYR A 365 -3.70 14.09 -7.60
N LEU A 366 -2.86 14.02 -6.56
CA LEU A 366 -2.92 12.95 -5.56
C LEU A 366 -4.30 12.91 -4.87
N ASP A 367 -4.82 14.07 -4.48
CA ASP A 367 -6.17 14.20 -3.91
C ASP A 367 -7.27 13.77 -4.88
N HIS A 368 -7.17 14.16 -6.16
CA HIS A 368 -8.08 13.70 -7.22
C HIS A 368 -8.10 12.17 -7.35
N LEU A 369 -6.92 11.52 -7.36
CA LEU A 369 -6.80 10.06 -7.41
C LEU A 369 -7.33 9.37 -6.15
N MET A 370 -7.17 9.99 -4.98
CA MET A 370 -7.82 9.53 -3.75
C MET A 370 -9.35 9.63 -3.86
N GLY A 371 -9.86 10.71 -4.45
CA GLY A 371 -11.28 10.89 -4.76
C GLY A 371 -11.84 9.79 -5.66
N ARG A 372 -11.13 9.47 -6.77
CA ARG A 372 -11.47 8.34 -7.67
C ARG A 372 -11.49 7.00 -6.93
N LEU A 373 -10.50 6.75 -6.07
CA LEU A 373 -10.39 5.51 -5.30
C LEU A 373 -11.55 5.35 -4.29
N VAL A 374 -11.92 6.41 -3.57
CA VAL A 374 -13.06 6.42 -2.63
C VAL A 374 -14.39 6.27 -3.38
N ALA A 375 -14.56 6.96 -4.52
CA ALA A 375 -15.75 6.83 -5.36
C ALA A 375 -15.93 5.38 -5.82
N ALA A 376 -14.88 4.72 -6.30
CA ALA A 376 -14.93 3.31 -6.68
C ALA A 376 -15.30 2.36 -5.51
N VAL A 377 -14.83 2.63 -4.28
CA VAL A 377 -15.24 1.85 -3.08
C VAL A 377 -16.74 1.99 -2.81
N ASP A 378 -17.27 3.20 -2.92
CA ASP A 378 -18.69 3.47 -2.70
C ASP A 378 -19.55 2.89 -3.85
N GLU A 379 -19.16 3.07 -5.12
CA GLU A 379 -19.81 2.51 -6.33
C GLU A 379 -19.84 0.97 -6.36
N LEU A 380 -18.78 0.31 -5.88
CA LEU A 380 -18.72 -1.15 -5.82
C LEU A 380 -19.52 -1.73 -4.64
N GLY A 381 -20.17 -0.90 -3.81
CA GLY A 381 -20.88 -1.35 -2.60
C GLY A 381 -19.93 -1.93 -1.55
N LEU A 382 -18.73 -1.35 -1.42
CA LEU A 382 -17.68 -1.78 -0.49
C LEU A 382 -17.53 -0.84 0.72
N LYS A 383 -18.25 0.30 0.73
CA LYS A 383 -18.21 1.39 1.73
C LYS A 383 -18.13 0.94 3.19
N GLU A 384 -19.12 0.18 3.66
CA GLU A 384 -19.29 -0.21 5.07
C GLU A 384 -18.36 -1.35 5.52
N ARG A 385 -17.66 -1.96 4.57
CA ARG A 385 -16.79 -3.14 4.77
C ARG A 385 -15.36 -2.90 4.31
N THR A 386 -14.93 -1.65 4.20
CA THR A 386 -13.58 -1.29 3.76
C THR A 386 -12.96 -0.24 4.69
N LEU A 387 -11.84 -0.60 5.30
CA LEU A 387 -11.00 0.34 6.05
C LEU A 387 -9.95 0.93 5.11
N ILE A 388 -10.05 2.24 4.87
CA ILE A 388 -9.06 3.02 4.13
C ILE A 388 -8.14 3.70 5.14
N LEU A 389 -6.84 3.44 5.05
CA LEU A 389 -5.79 4.12 5.79
C LEU A 389 -4.98 4.96 4.81
N PHE A 390 -4.99 6.28 4.95
CA PHE A 390 -4.11 7.19 4.20
C PHE A 390 -2.96 7.62 5.10
N ILE A 391 -1.73 7.37 4.67
CA ILE A 391 -0.50 7.54 5.46
C ILE A 391 0.57 8.22 4.58
N GLY A 392 1.42 9.11 5.11
CA GLY A 392 2.64 9.56 4.43
C GLY A 392 3.87 8.71 4.81
N ASP A 393 4.83 8.51 3.90
CA ASP A 393 6.02 7.67 4.19
C ASP A 393 7.21 8.40 4.82
N ASN A 394 7.29 9.71 4.65
CA ASN A 394 8.17 10.65 5.33
C ASN A 394 7.66 12.08 5.14
N GLY A 395 8.24 13.03 5.87
CA GLY A 395 8.02 14.47 5.67
C GLY A 395 8.31 14.96 4.24
N THR A 396 7.91 16.20 3.93
CA THR A 396 7.93 16.69 2.55
C THR A 396 9.35 16.96 2.03
N ALA A 397 9.59 16.65 0.75
CA ALA A 397 10.87 16.86 0.09
C ALA A 397 11.29 18.35 0.07
N GLY A 398 12.49 18.62 0.61
CA GLY A 398 13.02 19.98 0.77
C GLY A 398 12.34 20.81 1.87
N ARG A 399 11.50 20.18 2.70
CA ARG A 399 10.74 20.79 3.80
C ARG A 399 10.76 19.97 5.09
N GLY A 400 11.60 18.94 5.17
CA GLY A 400 11.81 18.11 6.36
C GLY A 400 12.28 16.68 6.06
N LYS A 401 12.03 16.15 4.85
CA LYS A 401 12.50 14.81 4.45
C LYS A 401 13.99 14.60 4.75
N GLY A 402 14.31 13.49 5.42
CA GLY A 402 15.66 13.11 5.84
C GLY A 402 16.07 13.66 7.21
N GLU A 403 15.32 14.58 7.80
CA GLU A 403 15.60 15.16 9.12
C GLU A 403 14.87 14.42 10.24
N MET A 404 15.51 14.26 11.40
CA MET A 404 14.88 13.78 12.63
C MET A 404 14.15 14.92 13.36
N THR A 405 13.34 15.69 12.63
CA THR A 405 12.53 16.81 13.13
C THR A 405 11.05 16.50 12.92
N GLU A 406 10.14 17.19 13.61
CA GLU A 406 8.68 17.04 13.41
C GLU A 406 8.30 17.09 11.92
N ARG A 407 8.90 18.01 11.15
CA ARG A 407 8.62 18.15 9.71
C ARG A 407 9.16 17.01 8.85
N GLY A 408 10.11 16.23 9.37
CA GLY A 408 10.68 15.06 8.71
C GLY A 408 9.98 13.75 9.05
N VAL A 409 9.42 13.63 10.26
CA VAL A 409 8.79 12.37 10.73
C VAL A 409 7.27 12.44 10.91
N ARG A 410 6.65 13.61 11.12
CA ARG A 410 5.20 13.76 11.29
C ARG A 410 4.50 13.76 9.92
N VAL A 411 3.74 12.71 9.69
CA VAL A 411 3.07 12.40 8.42
C VAL A 411 1.55 12.47 8.58
N PRO A 412 0.78 12.75 7.51
CA PRO A 412 -0.66 12.65 7.58
C PRO A 412 -1.03 11.20 7.88
N PHE A 413 -2.00 10.99 8.75
CA PHE A 413 -2.58 9.69 9.03
C PHE A 413 -4.09 9.84 9.22
N ILE A 414 -4.86 9.28 8.28
CA ILE A 414 -6.32 9.33 8.25
C ILE A 414 -6.85 7.90 8.11
N ALA A 415 -7.84 7.52 8.92
CA ALA A 415 -8.53 6.24 8.83
C ALA A 415 -10.02 6.45 8.55
N ARG A 416 -10.56 5.89 7.46
CA ARG A 416 -11.99 5.98 7.09
C ARG A 416 -12.55 4.59 6.85
N GLY A 417 -13.62 4.26 7.57
CA GLY A 417 -14.40 3.04 7.38
C GLY A 417 -15.75 3.18 8.10
N PRO A 418 -16.84 3.56 7.42
CA PRO A 418 -18.16 3.67 8.03
C PRO A 418 -18.55 2.39 8.79
N GLY A 419 -18.96 2.53 10.05
CA GLY A 419 -19.25 1.41 10.95
C GLY A 419 -18.01 0.76 11.61
N LEU A 420 -16.81 0.96 11.07
CA LEU A 420 -15.55 0.42 11.58
C LEU A 420 -14.71 1.47 12.34
N VAL A 421 -14.85 2.73 11.96
CA VAL A 421 -14.13 3.90 12.50
C VAL A 421 -15.15 4.98 12.83
N LYS A 422 -14.99 5.65 13.98
CA LYS A 422 -15.79 6.82 14.34
C LYS A 422 -15.47 7.96 13.37
N ALA A 423 -16.50 8.59 12.81
CA ALA A 423 -16.36 9.72 11.89
C ALA A 423 -16.22 11.06 12.63
N GLY A 424 -15.50 12.01 12.03
CA GLY A 424 -15.37 13.39 12.47
C GLY A 424 -14.54 13.59 13.74
N VAL A 425 -13.51 12.76 13.97
CA VAL A 425 -12.66 12.78 15.17
C VAL A 425 -11.16 12.83 14.89
#